data_AF-A0A973GT61-F1
#
_entry.id   AF-A0A973GT61-F1
#
_cell.length_a   1.000
_cell.length_b   1.000
_cell.length_c   1.000
_cell.angle_alpha   90.00
_cell.angle_beta   90.00
_cell.angle_gamma   90.00
#
_symmetry.space_group_name_H-M   'P 1'
#
loop_
_entity.id
_entity.type
_entity.pdbx_description
1 polymer ?
#
loop_
_entity_poly.entity_id
_entity_poly.type
_entity_poly.pdbx_seq_one_letter_code
_entity_poly.pdbx_strand_id
1 'polypeptide(L)'
;MGMATGDPAAGKRLEEELIRVYGSKKAAADAMGMKDGSYWTTYVKGRNSIGGILQKRLIEAGLDVQYILTGIAKTASAEADACVLEIERLKRRMDLVTDDLKEISRAMDKLARLHS
;
A
#
# COMPACT_ATOMS: atom_id res chain seq x y z
N MET A 1 -2.72 -26.79 -22.82
CA MET A 1 -2.38 -25.35 -22.82
C MET A 1 -2.24 -24.91 -21.38
N GLY A 2 -1.04 -24.54 -20.92
CA GLY A 2 -0.83 -24.12 -19.53
C GLY A 2 -1.37 -22.72 -19.31
N MET A 3 -2.27 -22.54 -18.34
CA MET A 3 -2.80 -21.22 -17.97
C MET A 3 -1.66 -20.38 -17.39
N ALA A 4 -1.56 -19.11 -17.81
CA ALA A 4 -0.71 -18.13 -17.15
C ALA A 4 -1.20 -17.97 -15.70
N THR A 5 -0.31 -18.16 -14.73
CA THR A 5 -0.67 -18.13 -13.29
C THR A 5 -0.23 -16.84 -12.61
N GLY A 6 0.42 -15.92 -13.33
CA GLY A 6 0.92 -14.65 -12.82
C GLY A 6 0.14 -13.44 -13.34
N ASP A 7 0.34 -12.30 -12.68
CA ASP A 7 -0.17 -11.00 -13.11
C ASP A 7 0.85 -10.30 -14.03
N PRO A 8 0.54 -10.08 -15.33
CA PRO A 8 1.43 -9.37 -16.24
C PRO A 8 1.73 -7.93 -15.80
N ALA A 9 0.80 -7.26 -15.09
CA ALA A 9 1.01 -5.91 -14.61
C ALA A 9 2.06 -5.88 -13.48
N ALA A 10 1.98 -6.83 -12.54
CA ALA A 10 3.03 -7.04 -11.54
C ALA A 10 4.37 -7.42 -12.18
N GLY A 11 4.36 -8.23 -13.24
CA GLY A 11 5.54 -8.57 -14.01
C GLY A 11 6.22 -7.34 -14.64
N LYS A 12 5.44 -6.41 -15.18
CA LYS A 12 5.95 -5.16 -15.75
C LYS A 12 6.53 -4.24 -14.67
N ARG A 13 5.83 -4.07 -13.55
CA ARG A 13 6.34 -3.28 -12.40
C ARG A 13 7.62 -3.88 -11.81
N LEU A 14 7.71 -5.21 -11.74
CA LEU A 14 8.93 -5.90 -11.35
C LEU A 14 10.10 -5.52 -12.28
N GLU A 15 9.91 -5.55 -13.59
CA GLU A 15 10.95 -5.13 -14.54
C GLU A 15 11.36 -3.67 -14.36
N GLU A 16 10.39 -2.77 -14.24
CA GLU A 16 10.62 -1.34 -14.01
C GLU A 16 11.43 -1.12 -12.73
N GLU A 17 11.09 -1.80 -11.64
CA GLU A 17 11.80 -1.69 -10.36
C GLU A 17 13.22 -2.29 -10.39
N LEU A 18 13.40 -3.43 -11.06
CA LEU A 18 14.74 -4.01 -11.25
C LEU A 18 15.64 -3.05 -12.03
N ILE A 19 15.11 -2.40 -13.07
CA ILE A 19 15.86 -1.40 -13.85
C ILE A 19 16.10 -0.13 -13.03
N ARG A 20 15.11 0.35 -12.26
CA ARG A 20 15.24 1.54 -11.43
C ARG A 20 16.34 1.41 -10.38
N VAL A 21 16.43 0.26 -9.71
CA VAL A 21 17.39 0.03 -8.61
C VAL A 21 18.76 -0.41 -9.13
N TYR A 22 18.80 -1.32 -10.12
CA TYR A 22 20.06 -1.94 -10.57
C TYR A 22 20.53 -1.48 -11.96
N GLY A 23 19.78 -0.62 -12.64
CA GLY A 23 20.08 -0.14 -14.00
C GLY A 23 19.77 -1.14 -15.12
N SER A 24 19.72 -2.45 -14.83
CA SER A 24 19.32 -3.47 -15.79
C SER A 24 18.88 -4.78 -15.11
N LYS A 25 18.08 -5.59 -15.84
CA LYS A 25 17.70 -6.95 -15.40
C LYS A 25 18.90 -7.87 -15.19
N LYS A 26 19.98 -7.67 -15.95
CA LYS A 26 21.22 -8.46 -15.81
C LYS A 26 21.92 -8.10 -14.51
N ALA A 27 22.13 -6.82 -14.25
CA ALA A 27 22.74 -6.34 -13.01
C ALA A 27 21.94 -6.77 -11.78
N ALA A 28 20.61 -6.76 -11.85
CA ALA A 28 19.76 -7.27 -10.77
C ALA A 28 19.90 -8.79 -10.57
N ALA A 29 20.03 -9.57 -11.64
CA ALA A 29 20.29 -11.01 -11.54
C ALA A 29 21.66 -11.27 -10.89
N ASP A 30 22.70 -10.56 -11.33
CA ASP A 30 24.06 -10.68 -10.79
C ASP A 30 24.08 -10.31 -9.30
N ALA A 31 23.42 -9.21 -8.91
CA ALA A 31 23.34 -8.76 -7.52
C ALA A 31 22.58 -9.73 -6.60
N MET A 32 21.62 -10.48 -7.13
CA MET A 32 20.84 -11.48 -6.38
C MET A 32 21.40 -12.91 -6.49
N GLY A 33 22.62 -13.08 -7.04
CA GLY A 33 23.26 -14.39 -7.19
C GLY A 33 22.53 -15.33 -8.15
N MET A 34 21.82 -14.77 -9.14
CA MET A 34 21.11 -15.52 -10.17
C MET A 34 21.97 -15.69 -11.42
N LYS A 35 21.71 -16.75 -12.19
CA LYS A 35 22.56 -17.14 -13.33
C LYS A 35 22.60 -16.09 -14.44
N ASP A 36 21.46 -15.50 -14.78
CA ASP A 36 21.35 -14.42 -15.76
C ASP A 36 19.96 -13.72 -15.68
N GLY A 37 19.78 -12.67 -16.48
CA GLY A 37 18.53 -11.91 -16.55
C GLY A 37 17.34 -12.69 -17.13
N SER A 38 17.52 -13.93 -17.62
CA SER A 38 16.42 -14.74 -18.14
C SER A 38 15.48 -15.22 -17.03
N TYR A 39 15.98 -15.31 -15.79
CA TYR A 39 15.20 -15.67 -14.60
C TYR A 39 13.93 -14.82 -14.46
N TRP A 40 14.02 -13.53 -14.78
CA TRP A 40 12.92 -12.58 -14.68
C TRP A 40 11.84 -12.78 -15.76
N THR A 41 12.19 -13.40 -16.89
CA THR A 41 11.37 -13.42 -18.11
C THR A 41 10.01 -14.07 -17.93
N THR A 42 9.93 -15.12 -17.09
CA THR A 42 8.67 -15.83 -16.83
C THR A 42 7.73 -15.01 -15.95
N TYR A 43 8.26 -14.23 -15.02
CA TYR A 43 7.50 -13.31 -14.17
C TYR A 43 7.04 -12.07 -14.94
N VAL A 44 7.94 -11.45 -15.71
CA VAL A 44 7.63 -10.30 -16.57
C VAL A 44 6.52 -10.62 -17.57
N LYS A 45 6.54 -11.83 -18.14
CA LYS A 45 5.50 -12.29 -19.07
C LYS A 45 4.22 -12.78 -18.38
N GLY A 46 4.10 -12.67 -17.05
CA GLY A 46 2.94 -13.15 -16.28
C GLY A 46 2.74 -14.67 -16.33
N ARG A 47 3.75 -15.44 -16.77
CA ARG A 47 3.63 -16.91 -16.84
C ARG A 47 3.68 -17.54 -15.45
N ASN A 48 4.49 -16.96 -14.57
CA ASN A 48 4.67 -17.36 -13.18
C ASN A 48 4.21 -16.24 -12.24
N SER A 49 3.58 -16.62 -11.12
CA SER A 49 3.31 -15.71 -10.01
C SER A 49 4.59 -15.38 -9.22
N ILE A 50 4.66 -14.16 -8.68
CA ILE A 50 5.72 -13.75 -7.76
C ILE A 50 5.42 -14.35 -6.38
N GLY A 51 5.85 -15.59 -6.16
CA GLY A 51 5.61 -16.33 -4.91
C GLY A 51 6.51 -15.91 -3.75
N GLY A 52 6.21 -16.40 -2.54
CA GLY A 52 6.84 -15.94 -1.29
C GLY A 52 8.37 -16.04 -1.22
N ILE A 53 8.99 -17.05 -1.85
CA ILE A 53 10.46 -17.16 -1.90
C ILE A 53 11.06 -16.00 -2.70
N LEU A 54 10.45 -15.67 -3.84
CA LEU A 54 10.92 -14.56 -4.67
C LEU A 54 10.66 -13.23 -3.97
N GLN A 55 9.48 -13.06 -3.35
CA GLN A 55 9.17 -11.86 -2.56
C GLN A 55 10.22 -11.60 -1.47
N LYS A 56 10.62 -12.63 -0.71
CA LYS A 56 11.67 -12.49 0.32
C LYS A 56 12.99 -11.98 -0.25
N ARG A 57 13.44 -12.56 -1.37
CA ARG A 57 14.68 -12.11 -2.04
C ARG A 57 14.58 -10.68 -2.55
N LEU A 58 13.44 -10.29 -3.11
CA LEU A 58 13.20 -8.92 -3.57
C LEU A 58 13.20 -7.92 -2.39
N ILE A 59 12.64 -8.31 -1.23
CA ILE A 59 12.70 -7.49 0.01
C ILE A 59 14.14 -7.35 0.50
N GLU A 60 14.90 -8.46 0.57
CA GLU A 60 16.32 -8.45 0.97
C GLU A 60 17.18 -7.59 0.04
N ALA A 61 16.82 -7.54 -1.25
CA ALA A 61 17.39 -6.68 -2.26
C ALA A 61 16.97 -5.19 -2.18
N GLY A 62 16.05 -4.84 -1.27
CA GLY A 62 15.58 -3.46 -1.08
C GLY A 62 14.56 -3.00 -2.12
N LEU A 63 13.90 -3.92 -2.83
CA LEU A 63 12.83 -3.60 -3.78
C LEU A 63 11.49 -3.43 -3.06
N ASP A 64 10.65 -2.52 -3.56
CA ASP A 64 9.30 -2.32 -3.04
C ASP A 64 8.35 -3.40 -3.57
N VAL A 65 8.34 -4.55 -2.90
CA VAL A 65 7.48 -5.69 -3.27
C VAL A 65 6.00 -5.34 -3.19
N GLN A 66 5.59 -4.46 -2.27
CA GLN A 66 4.20 -4.01 -2.17
C GLN A 66 3.80 -3.26 -3.44
N TYR A 67 4.64 -2.34 -3.91
CA TYR A 67 4.44 -1.65 -5.19
C TYR A 67 4.43 -2.62 -6.36
N ILE A 68 5.38 -3.55 -6.43
CA ILE A 68 5.44 -4.54 -7.52
C ILE A 68 4.12 -5.32 -7.60
N LEU A 69 3.61 -5.81 -6.48
CA LEU A 69 2.40 -6.63 -6.45
C LEU A 69 1.12 -5.80 -6.67
N THR A 70 0.98 -4.66 -5.99
CA THR A 70 -0.29 -3.93 -5.90
C THR A 70 -0.35 -2.67 -6.78
N GLY A 71 0.79 -2.16 -7.24
CA GLY A 71 0.91 -0.86 -7.89
C GLY A 71 0.85 0.33 -6.94
N ILE A 72 0.71 0.09 -5.63
CA ILE A 72 0.65 1.13 -4.60
C ILE A 72 2.04 1.25 -3.97
N ALA A 73 2.67 2.41 -4.15
CA ALA A 73 3.97 2.68 -3.54
C ALA A 73 3.86 2.64 -2.00
N LYS A 74 4.87 2.10 -1.33
CA LYS A 74 4.88 2.01 0.14
C LYS A 74 4.69 3.36 0.84
N THR A 75 5.20 4.44 0.24
CA THR A 75 5.01 5.82 0.74
C THR A 75 3.54 6.25 0.64
N ALA A 76 2.89 6.00 -0.51
CA ALA A 76 1.47 6.30 -0.70
C ALA A 76 0.58 5.49 0.26
N SER A 77 0.96 4.22 0.54
CA SER A 77 0.31 3.42 1.58
C SER A 77 0.43 4.05 2.96
N ALA A 78 1.64 4.48 3.34
CA ALA A 78 1.88 5.10 4.64
C ALA A 78 1.17 6.46 4.80
N GLU A 79 1.09 7.26 3.73
CA GLU A 79 0.33 8.51 3.70
C GLU A 79 -1.17 8.26 3.85
N ALA A 80 -1.70 7.22 3.20
CA ALA A 80 -3.09 6.80 3.37
C ALA A 80 -3.37 6.38 4.81
N ASP A 81 -2.51 5.57 5.42
CA ASP A 81 -2.63 5.14 6.82
C ASP A 81 -2.61 6.35 7.78
N ALA A 82 -1.72 7.31 7.57
CA ALA A 82 -1.67 8.54 8.35
C ALA A 82 -2.96 9.37 8.21
N CYS A 83 -3.52 9.44 7.00
CA CYS A 83 -4.78 10.13 6.74
C CYS A 83 -5.96 9.45 7.47
N VAL A 84 -6.01 8.11 7.48
CA VAL A 84 -7.02 7.34 8.21
C VAL A 84 -6.97 7.67 9.71
N LEU A 85 -5.78 7.70 10.30
CA LEU A 85 -5.61 8.05 11.72
C LEU A 85 -6.10 9.47 12.03
N GLU A 86 -5.85 10.44 11.14
CA GLU A 86 -6.36 11.81 11.35
C GLU A 86 -7.89 11.89 11.19
N ILE A 87 -8.48 11.14 10.24
CA ILE A 87 -9.94 11.05 10.11
C ILE A 87 -10.57 10.50 11.41
N GLU A 88 -10.00 9.44 11.98
CA GLU A 88 -10.48 8.89 13.26
C GLU A 88 -10.33 9.88 14.41
N ARG A 89 -9.23 10.65 14.44
CA ARG A 89 -9.03 11.71 15.41
C ARG A 89 -10.09 12.81 15.27
N LEU A 90 -10.39 13.24 14.04
CA LEU A 90 -11.41 14.24 13.77
C LEU A 90 -12.81 13.76 14.12
N LYS A 91 -13.13 12.48 13.84
CA LYS A 91 -14.40 11.86 14.27
C LYS A 91 -14.59 11.92 15.78
N ARG A 92 -13.59 11.51 16.56
CA ARG A 92 -13.63 11.61 18.03
C ARG A 92 -13.86 13.04 18.52
N ARG A 93 -13.25 14.04 17.87
CA ARG A 93 -13.48 15.45 18.22
C ARG A 93 -14.91 15.89 17.89
N MET A 94 -15.46 15.44 16.78
CA MET A 94 -16.83 15.73 16.39
C MET A 94 -17.85 15.12 17.36
N ASP A 95 -17.58 13.92 17.88
CA ASP A 95 -18.43 13.27 18.89
C ASP A 95 -18.50 14.12 20.17
N LEU A 96 -17.35 14.62 20.65
CA LEU A 96 -17.30 15.51 21.82
C LEU A 96 -18.09 16.79 21.61
N VAL A 97 -17.90 17.46 20.47
CA VAL A 97 -18.66 18.68 20.13
C VAL A 97 -20.16 18.38 20.06
N THR A 98 -20.53 17.22 19.53
CA THR A 98 -21.93 16.80 19.44
C THR A 98 -22.54 16.61 20.83
N ASP A 99 -21.78 16.08 21.78
CA ASP A 99 -22.23 15.92 23.16
C ASP A 99 -22.35 17.27 23.88
N ASP A 100 -21.38 18.17 23.72
CA ASP A 100 -21.46 19.55 24.23
C ASP A 100 -22.71 20.28 23.71
N LEU A 101 -23.01 20.13 22.41
CA LEU A 101 -24.22 20.72 21.81
C LEU A 101 -25.51 20.16 22.42
N LYS A 102 -25.56 18.85 22.76
CA LYS A 102 -26.70 18.27 23.47
C LYS A 102 -26.85 18.86 24.87
N GLU A 103 -25.76 19.10 25.58
CA GLU A 103 -25.78 19.73 26.89
C GLU A 103 -26.28 21.18 26.83
N ILE A 104 -25.78 21.95 25.86
CA ILE A 104 -26.25 23.32 25.61
C ILE A 104 -27.75 23.33 25.30
N SER A 105 -28.22 22.43 24.44
CA SER A 105 -29.66 22.32 24.12
C SER A 105 -30.51 22.06 25.36
N ARG A 106 -30.08 21.16 26.25
CA ARG A 106 -30.80 20.89 27.52
C ARG A 106 -30.81 22.11 28.44
N ALA A 107 -29.71 22.86 28.51
CA ALA A 107 -29.62 24.07 29.31
C ALA A 107 -30.56 25.16 28.76
N MET A 108 -30.63 25.32 27.44
CA MET A 108 -31.57 26.23 26.78
C MET A 108 -33.03 25.86 27.06
N ASP A 109 -33.39 24.58 26.94
CA ASP A 109 -34.75 24.11 27.27
C ASP A 109 -35.12 24.40 28.72
N LYS A 110 -34.17 24.23 29.65
CA LYS A 110 -34.37 24.55 31.07
C LYS A 110 -34.58 26.05 31.28
N LEU A 111 -33.78 26.90 30.61
CA LEU A 111 -33.91 28.35 30.69
C LEU A 111 -35.27 28.82 30.14
N ALA A 112 -35.70 28.26 29.00
CA ALA A 112 -37.00 28.58 28.40
C ALA A 112 -38.16 28.30 29.36
N ARG A 113 -38.13 27.16 30.07
CA ARG A 113 -39.15 26.79 31.07
C ARG A 113 -39.17 27.69 32.31
N LEU A 114 -38.06 28.34 32.65
CA LEU A 114 -37.99 29.26 33.79
C LEU A 114 -38.54 30.65 33.47
N HIS A 115 -38.61 31.02 32.19
CA HIS A 115 -39.08 32.33 31.73
C HIS A 115 -40.45 32.26 31.02
N SER A 116 -41.08 31.08 30.99
CA SER A 116 -42.44 30.83 30.53
C SER A 116 -43.40 30.70 31.71
#